data_AF-A0A836HTQ8-F1
#
_entry.id   AF-A0A836HTQ8-F1
#
_cell.length_a   1.000
_cell.length_b   1.000
_cell.length_c   1.000
_cell.angle_alpha   90.00
_cell.angle_beta   90.00
_cell.angle_gamma   90.00
#
_symmetry.space_group_name_H-M   'P 1'
#
loop_
_entity.id
_entity.type
_entity.pdbx_description
1 polymer ?
#
loop_
_entity_poly.entity_id
_entity_poly.type
_entity_poly.pdbx_seq_one_letter_code
_entity_poly.pdbx_strand_id
1 'polypeptide(L)'
;MRYRHGNHNFTDRNQHAKALIDSEDLLSTNEQEEVIAYLARSLRGSTQLLKVIVCLQAVLALVHTFLLLSGSLLIDMSVDLAAAASLAQIAQQQDAPALRAAAAAPTALSKASLEALAALDAKQRTAQRKYVHDYMSRRTATGADVRAGSVMAVLSASAMLYSIALLCWSAWSCFEACRRLRVNVEDLTRTEPQDLHSCRVEESPSPAAPAATPRPTLRQLCQRVKADPATAQLVAAALASLSSLFWLASLVHRQRVSQSVYADLGLQPPSVLSLQKITDAALEYVLAVWQPLFHLGTGLLVRSTLGTRANLVALSRLKYRFDKA
;
A
#
# COMPACT_ATOMS: atom_id res chain seq x y z
N MET A 1 39.12 -21.17 -0.34
CA MET A 1 38.16 -20.65 0.66
C MET A 1 38.86 -19.61 1.54
N ARG A 2 38.64 -18.32 1.30
CA ARG A 2 39.16 -17.25 2.20
C ARG A 2 38.13 -17.00 3.29
N TYR A 3 38.43 -17.47 4.50
CA TYR A 3 37.67 -17.13 5.71
C TYR A 3 37.76 -15.62 5.95
N ARG A 4 36.64 -14.93 5.73
CA ARG A 4 36.45 -13.51 6.02
C ARG A 4 36.46 -13.38 7.55
N HIS A 5 37.61 -13.05 8.14
CA HIS A 5 37.69 -12.62 9.55
C HIS A 5 36.86 -11.34 9.68
N GLY A 6 35.61 -11.51 10.15
CA GLY A 6 34.65 -10.43 10.29
C GLY A 6 34.90 -9.61 11.55
N ASN A 7 35.14 -8.31 11.35
CA ASN A 7 34.46 -7.21 12.04
C ASN A 7 34.47 -7.08 13.58
N HIS A 8 35.20 -7.86 14.39
CA HIS A 8 35.20 -7.65 15.84
C HIS A 8 35.62 -6.22 16.25
N ASN A 9 36.67 -5.67 15.62
CA ASN A 9 37.12 -4.30 15.88
C ASN A 9 36.09 -3.21 15.54
N PHE A 10 35.13 -3.48 14.65
CA PHE A 10 34.08 -2.52 14.29
C PHE A 10 32.93 -2.49 15.29
N THR A 11 32.59 -3.64 15.88
CA THR A 11 31.61 -3.73 16.96
C THR A 11 32.09 -3.00 18.21
N ASP A 12 33.36 -3.18 18.60
CA ASP A 12 33.92 -2.56 19.80
C ASP A 12 33.96 -1.04 19.70
N ARG A 13 34.41 -0.49 18.56
CA ARG A 13 34.39 0.97 18.32
C ARG A 13 32.99 1.57 18.31
N ASN A 14 32.02 0.86 17.74
CA ASN A 14 30.64 1.34 17.71
C ASN A 14 30.00 1.30 19.11
N GLN A 15 30.33 0.29 19.93
CA GLN A 15 29.91 0.23 21.33
C GLN A 15 30.58 1.32 22.16
N HIS A 16 31.87 1.59 21.93
CA HIS A 16 32.58 2.67 22.59
C HIS A 16 31.99 4.05 22.25
N ALA A 17 31.76 4.33 20.97
CA ALA A 17 31.11 5.57 20.54
C ALA A 17 29.71 5.74 21.14
N LYS A 18 28.97 4.64 21.32
CA LYS A 18 27.67 4.68 22.00
C LYS A 18 27.82 5.01 23.49
N ALA A 19 28.78 4.40 24.18
CA ALA A 19 29.08 4.71 25.58
C ALA A 19 29.51 6.19 25.76
N LEU A 20 30.24 6.75 24.79
CA LEU A 20 30.61 8.17 24.78
C LEU A 20 29.40 9.11 24.58
N ILE A 21 28.39 8.70 23.81
CA ILE A 21 27.14 9.47 23.67
C ILE A 21 26.34 9.49 24.98
N ASP A 22 26.35 8.36 25.70
CA ASP A 22 25.62 8.21 26.96
C ASP A 22 26.39 8.79 28.17
N SER A 23 27.66 9.19 27.99
CA SER A 23 28.47 9.80 29.04
C SER A 23 28.17 11.29 29.20
N GLU A 24 28.06 11.76 30.45
CA GLU A 24 27.89 13.19 30.78
C GLU A 24 29.22 13.99 30.72
N ASP A 25 30.33 13.33 30.43
CA ASP A 25 31.67 13.94 30.39
C ASP A 25 31.93 14.69 29.08
N LEU A 26 32.77 15.73 29.14
CA LEU A 26 33.17 16.50 27.95
C LEU A 26 34.00 15.61 27.03
N LEU A 27 33.61 15.47 25.77
CA LEU A 27 34.32 14.64 24.80
C LEU A 27 35.61 15.31 24.32
N SER A 28 36.73 14.58 24.34
CA SER A 28 37.98 14.98 23.68
C SER A 28 37.83 15.06 22.16
N THR A 29 38.76 15.74 21.48
CA THR A 29 38.77 15.90 20.02
C THR A 29 38.66 14.56 19.29
N ASN A 30 39.43 13.56 19.76
CA ASN A 30 39.42 12.21 19.20
C ASN A 30 38.09 11.47 19.46
N GLU A 31 37.53 11.61 20.66
CA GLU A 31 36.22 11.02 21.02
C GLU A 31 35.08 11.68 20.21
N GLN A 32 35.12 13.00 19.99
CA GLN A 32 34.16 13.72 19.14
C GLN A 32 34.21 13.21 17.69
N GLU A 33 35.41 13.01 17.14
CA GLU A 33 35.58 12.44 15.80
C GLU A 33 35.04 11.00 15.72
N GLU A 34 35.27 10.19 16.75
CA GLU A 34 34.76 8.82 16.81
C GLU A 34 33.23 8.78 16.86
N VAL A 35 32.59 9.63 17.67
CA VAL A 35 31.13 9.76 17.73
C VAL A 35 30.57 10.23 16.38
N ILE A 36 31.18 11.23 15.74
CA ILE A 36 30.73 11.74 14.43
C ILE A 36 30.92 10.69 13.34
N ALA A 37 32.04 9.95 13.36
CA ALA A 37 32.26 8.85 12.44
C ALA A 37 31.26 7.71 12.66
N TYR A 38 30.90 7.39 13.91
CA TYR A 38 29.84 6.44 14.23
C TYR A 38 28.49 6.87 13.67
N LEU A 39 28.07 8.12 13.91
CA LEU A 39 26.80 8.65 13.39
C LEU A 39 26.78 8.69 11.85
N ALA A 40 27.89 9.04 11.21
CA ALA A 40 28.02 9.01 9.76
C ALA A 40 27.89 7.59 9.18
N ARG A 41 28.47 6.59 9.86
CA ARG A 41 28.29 5.16 9.51
C ARG A 41 26.85 4.71 9.69
N SER A 42 26.19 5.12 10.78
CA SER A 42 24.77 4.84 11.03
C SER A 42 23.90 5.40 9.90
N LEU A 43 24.14 6.65 9.48
CA LEU A 43 23.44 7.30 8.36
C LEU A 43 23.68 6.57 7.02
N ARG A 44 24.89 6.04 6.80
CA ARG A 44 25.20 5.18 5.65
C ARG A 44 24.36 3.89 5.70
N GLY A 45 24.18 3.30 6.88
CA GLY A 45 23.27 2.16 7.08
C GLY A 45 21.83 2.49 6.68
N SER A 46 21.29 3.62 7.14
CA SER A 46 19.96 4.10 6.75
C SER A 46 19.84 4.36 5.24
N THR A 47 20.91 4.84 4.60
CA THR A 47 20.95 5.04 3.15
C THR A 47 20.88 3.70 2.40
N GLN A 48 21.49 2.62 2.91
CA GLN A 48 21.36 1.30 2.30
C GLN A 48 19.92 0.77 2.41
N LEU A 49 19.27 0.94 3.57
CA LEU A 49 17.84 0.61 3.72
C LEU A 49 16.99 1.36 2.68
N LEU A 50 17.26 2.65 2.45
CA LEU A 50 16.53 3.43 1.48
C LEU A 50 16.73 2.93 0.04
N LYS A 51 17.92 2.44 -0.33
CA LYS A 51 18.14 1.79 -1.63
C LYS A 51 17.33 0.50 -1.78
N VAL A 52 17.24 -0.31 -0.72
CA VAL A 52 16.39 -1.51 -0.72
C VAL A 52 14.93 -1.12 -0.95
N ILE A 53 14.45 -0.04 -0.31
CA ILE A 53 13.11 0.50 -0.52
C ILE A 53 12.90 0.95 -1.98
N VAL A 54 13.88 1.62 -2.60
CA VAL A 54 13.81 1.99 -4.04
C VAL A 54 13.67 0.75 -4.92
N CYS A 55 14.48 -0.29 -4.67
CA CYS A 55 14.39 -1.54 -5.42
C CYS A 55 13.03 -2.22 -5.21
N LEU A 56 12.54 -2.25 -3.97
CA LEU A 56 11.22 -2.81 -3.64
C LEU A 56 10.10 -2.06 -4.38
N GLN A 57 10.15 -0.73 -4.46
CA GLN A 57 9.19 0.07 -5.21
C GLN A 57 9.21 -0.24 -6.71
N ALA A 58 10.40 -0.41 -7.30
CA ALA A 58 10.53 -0.81 -8.70
C ALA A 58 9.98 -2.22 -8.96
N VAL A 59 10.28 -3.18 -8.08
CA VAL A 59 9.73 -4.55 -8.17
C VAL A 59 8.21 -4.53 -8.05
N LEU A 60 7.65 -3.77 -7.11
CA LEU A 60 6.20 -3.64 -6.96
C LEU A 60 5.55 -3.02 -8.20
N ALA A 61 6.16 -1.99 -8.80
CA ALA A 61 5.68 -1.40 -10.05
C ALA A 61 5.69 -2.41 -11.20
N LEU A 62 6.73 -3.24 -11.29
CA LEU A 62 6.80 -4.33 -12.28
C LEU A 62 5.69 -5.36 -12.03
N VAL A 63 5.46 -5.79 -10.79
CA VAL A 63 4.38 -6.72 -10.44
C VAL A 63 3.02 -6.16 -10.87
N HIS A 64 2.74 -4.89 -10.58
CA HIS A 64 1.49 -4.25 -11.01
C HIS A 64 1.37 -4.18 -12.54
N THR A 65 2.49 -3.96 -13.23
CA THR A 65 2.53 -3.95 -14.70
C THR A 65 2.24 -5.33 -15.27
N PHE A 66 2.81 -6.40 -14.70
CA PHE A 66 2.49 -7.78 -15.09
C PHE A 66 1.03 -8.14 -14.81
N LEU A 67 0.49 -7.76 -13.66
CA LEU A 67 -0.93 -7.97 -13.33
C LEU A 67 -1.84 -7.28 -14.37
N LEU A 68 -1.57 -6.01 -14.67
CA LEU A 68 -2.30 -5.26 -15.68
C LEU A 68 -2.21 -5.91 -17.08
N LEU A 69 -1.02 -6.34 -17.50
CA LEU A 69 -0.80 -6.99 -18.81
C LEU A 69 -1.45 -8.38 -18.91
N SER A 70 -1.51 -9.11 -17.81
CA SER A 70 -2.15 -10.43 -17.75
C SER A 70 -3.68 -10.38 -17.80
N GLY A 71 -4.28 -9.18 -17.75
CA GLY A 71 -5.72 -9.00 -17.59
C GLY A 71 -6.23 -9.43 -16.20
N SER A 72 -5.34 -9.86 -15.31
CA SER A 72 -5.64 -10.12 -13.89
C SER A 72 -5.72 -8.78 -13.17
N LEU A 73 -6.87 -8.12 -13.34
CA LEU A 73 -7.22 -7.03 -12.45
C LEU A 73 -7.32 -7.61 -11.04
N LEU A 74 -6.76 -6.90 -10.06
CA LEU A 74 -6.76 -7.29 -8.64
C LEU A 74 -8.17 -7.60 -8.10
N ILE A 75 -9.19 -7.11 -8.78
CA ILE A 75 -10.60 -7.46 -8.55
C ILE A 75 -11.19 -7.89 -9.89
N ASP A 76 -11.23 -9.20 -10.12
CA ASP A 76 -11.94 -9.75 -11.26
C ASP A 76 -13.45 -9.75 -10.97
N MET A 77 -14.11 -8.65 -11.34
CA MET A 77 -15.56 -8.50 -11.22
C MET A 77 -16.33 -9.46 -12.15
N SER A 78 -15.65 -10.12 -13.11
CA SER A 78 -16.29 -11.06 -14.03
C SER A 78 -16.57 -12.43 -13.37
N VAL A 79 -15.78 -12.78 -12.34
CA VAL A 79 -15.98 -14.01 -11.54
C VAL A 79 -17.35 -13.99 -10.83
N ASP A 80 -17.89 -12.82 -10.50
CA ASP A 80 -19.22 -12.71 -9.88
C ASP A 80 -20.35 -13.16 -10.81
N LEU A 81 -20.21 -13.04 -12.13
CA LEU A 81 -21.23 -13.50 -13.07
C LEU A 81 -21.25 -15.03 -13.16
N ALA A 82 -20.07 -15.65 -13.20
CA ALA A 82 -19.91 -17.10 -13.20
C ALA A 82 -20.27 -17.71 -11.84
N ALA A 83 -19.94 -17.03 -10.73
CA ALA A 83 -20.29 -17.43 -9.38
C ALA A 83 -21.80 -17.28 -9.10
N ALA A 84 -22.45 -16.21 -9.57
CA ALA A 84 -23.89 -16.07 -9.50
C ALA A 84 -24.62 -17.15 -10.32
N ALA A 85 -24.09 -17.49 -11.51
CA ALA A 85 -24.62 -18.56 -12.35
C ALA A 85 -24.46 -19.95 -11.70
N SER A 86 -23.31 -20.22 -11.06
CA SER A 86 -23.08 -21.48 -10.34
C SER A 86 -23.87 -21.57 -9.04
N LEU A 87 -24.07 -20.46 -8.32
CA LEU A 87 -24.95 -20.40 -7.14
C LEU A 87 -26.41 -20.65 -7.51
N ALA A 88 -26.88 -20.13 -8.65
CA ALA A 88 -28.20 -20.45 -9.17
C ALA A 88 -28.33 -21.95 -9.50
N GLN A 89 -27.27 -22.60 -10.01
CA GLN A 89 -27.24 -24.06 -10.21
C GLN A 89 -27.21 -24.85 -8.90
N ILE A 90 -26.51 -24.38 -7.87
CA ILE A 90 -26.44 -25.05 -6.57
C ILE A 90 -27.77 -24.92 -5.80
N ALA A 91 -28.42 -23.76 -5.84
CA ALA A 91 -29.77 -23.57 -5.30
C ALA A 91 -30.76 -24.55 -5.95
N GLN A 92 -30.68 -24.74 -7.28
CA GLN A 92 -31.47 -25.75 -8.00
C GLN A 92 -31.20 -27.19 -7.53
N GLN A 93 -29.98 -27.51 -7.11
CA GLN A 93 -29.64 -28.84 -6.60
C GLN A 93 -30.07 -29.07 -5.15
N GLN A 94 -30.16 -28.03 -4.32
CA GLN A 94 -30.55 -28.14 -2.91
C GLN A 94 -32.07 -28.24 -2.68
N ASP A 95 -32.89 -27.68 -3.56
CA ASP A 95 -34.36 -27.86 -3.50
C ASP A 95 -34.80 -29.28 -3.93
N ALA A 96 -33.98 -29.98 -4.72
CA ALA A 96 -34.29 -31.32 -5.23
C ALA A 96 -34.38 -32.43 -4.15
N PRO A 97 -33.52 -32.50 -3.11
CA PRO A 97 -33.63 -33.51 -2.05
C PRO A 97 -34.74 -33.23 -1.03
N ALA A 98 -35.08 -31.97 -0.73
CA ALA A 98 -36.17 -31.63 0.20
C ALA A 98 -37.55 -32.08 -0.35
N LEU A 99 -37.76 -31.94 -1.66
CA LEU A 99 -38.92 -32.47 -2.39
C LEU A 99 -38.92 -34.02 -2.44
N ARG A 100 -37.75 -34.66 -2.56
CA ARG A 100 -37.64 -36.13 -2.50
C ARG A 100 -37.90 -36.70 -1.10
N ALA A 101 -37.52 -36.00 -0.03
CA ALA A 101 -37.80 -36.39 1.35
C ALA A 101 -39.28 -36.25 1.70
N ALA A 102 -39.95 -35.21 1.21
CA ALA A 102 -41.41 -35.03 1.35
C ALA A 102 -42.21 -36.12 0.59
N ALA A 103 -41.67 -36.62 -0.53
CA ALA A 103 -42.28 -37.72 -1.30
C ALA A 103 -42.03 -39.12 -0.70
N ALA A 104 -41.14 -39.25 0.29
CA ALA A 104 -40.79 -40.53 0.91
C ALA A 104 -41.56 -40.83 2.22
N ALA A 105 -42.46 -39.93 2.66
CA ALA A 105 -43.35 -40.20 3.78
C ALA A 105 -44.41 -41.25 3.37
N PRO A 106 -44.59 -42.36 4.12
CA PRO A 106 -45.45 -43.46 3.71
C PRO A 106 -46.90 -43.13 4.04
N THR A 107 -47.55 -42.35 3.19
CA THR A 107 -49.01 -42.25 3.14
C THR A 107 -49.42 -42.56 1.71
N ALA A 108 -50.40 -43.45 1.54
CA ALA A 108 -50.80 -44.04 0.27
C ALA A 108 -51.16 -43.00 -0.81
N LEU A 109 -50.14 -42.46 -1.47
CA LEU A 109 -50.27 -41.60 -2.62
C LEU A 109 -50.55 -42.50 -3.82
N SER A 110 -51.78 -42.43 -4.33
CA SER A 110 -52.18 -43.09 -5.57
C SER A 110 -51.21 -42.77 -6.72
N LYS A 111 -51.08 -43.67 -7.69
CA LYS A 111 -50.23 -43.48 -8.87
C LYS A 111 -50.51 -42.15 -9.59
N ALA A 112 -51.77 -41.71 -9.60
CA ALA A 112 -52.21 -40.43 -10.15
C ALA A 112 -51.68 -39.21 -9.37
N SER A 113 -51.59 -39.28 -8.04
CA SER A 113 -51.01 -38.20 -7.23
C SER A 113 -49.48 -38.11 -7.36
N LEU A 114 -48.80 -39.23 -7.62
CA LEU A 114 -47.36 -39.25 -7.84
C LEU A 114 -47.00 -38.68 -9.23
N GLU A 115 -47.81 -38.98 -10.25
CA GLU A 115 -47.70 -38.35 -11.57
C GLU A 115 -48.05 -36.85 -11.53
N ALA A 116 -49.05 -36.44 -10.74
CA ALA A 116 -49.39 -35.03 -10.53
C ALA A 116 -48.26 -34.27 -9.82
N LEU A 117 -47.60 -34.88 -8.84
CA LEU A 117 -46.45 -34.28 -8.16
C LEU A 117 -45.24 -34.16 -9.09
N ALA A 118 -44.97 -35.19 -9.90
CA ALA A 118 -43.92 -35.15 -10.91
C ALA A 118 -44.18 -34.10 -12.01
N ALA A 119 -45.44 -33.93 -12.41
CA ALA A 119 -45.86 -32.89 -13.35
C ALA A 119 -45.74 -31.49 -12.73
N LEU A 120 -46.07 -31.33 -11.44
CA LEU A 120 -45.90 -30.07 -10.71
C LEU A 120 -44.42 -29.68 -10.60
N ASP A 121 -43.56 -30.65 -10.28
CA ASP A 121 -42.10 -30.48 -10.18
C ASP A 121 -41.49 -30.15 -11.56
N ALA A 122 -41.93 -30.83 -12.62
CA ALA A 122 -41.54 -30.49 -13.99
C ALA A 122 -41.98 -29.06 -14.38
N LYS A 123 -43.18 -28.64 -13.95
CA LYS A 123 -43.73 -27.30 -14.18
C LYS A 123 -42.99 -26.22 -13.36
N GLN A 124 -42.57 -26.55 -12.14
CA GLN A 124 -41.78 -25.67 -11.29
C GLN A 124 -40.35 -25.50 -11.84
N ARG A 125 -39.69 -26.59 -12.27
CA ARG A 125 -38.36 -26.53 -12.90
C ARG A 125 -38.37 -25.78 -14.23
N THR A 126 -39.46 -25.85 -14.99
CA THR A 126 -39.59 -25.09 -16.24
C THR A 126 -39.91 -23.62 -15.98
N ALA A 127 -40.76 -23.31 -15.00
CA ALA A 127 -41.00 -21.94 -14.55
C ALA A 127 -39.74 -21.27 -13.97
N GLN A 128 -38.93 -22.02 -13.21
CA GLN A 128 -37.69 -21.54 -12.61
C GLN A 128 -36.58 -21.38 -13.65
N ARG A 129 -36.46 -22.31 -14.61
CA ARG A 129 -35.57 -22.13 -15.79
C ARG A 129 -35.97 -20.88 -16.60
N LYS A 130 -37.27 -20.67 -16.78
CA LYS A 130 -37.79 -19.48 -17.45
C LYS A 130 -37.49 -18.21 -16.64
N TYR A 131 -37.61 -18.24 -15.31
CA TYR A 131 -37.26 -17.12 -14.45
C TYR A 131 -35.77 -16.78 -14.49
N VAL A 132 -34.88 -17.77 -14.39
CA VAL A 132 -33.42 -17.55 -14.49
C VAL A 132 -33.05 -17.04 -15.87
N HIS A 133 -33.64 -17.60 -16.92
CA HIS A 133 -33.44 -17.13 -18.28
C HIS A 133 -33.99 -15.70 -18.47
N ASP A 134 -35.17 -15.37 -17.94
CA ASP A 134 -35.76 -14.03 -18.00
C ASP A 134 -35.00 -13.01 -17.15
N TYR A 135 -34.42 -13.45 -16.03
CA TYR A 135 -33.58 -12.62 -15.17
C TYR A 135 -32.25 -12.31 -15.88
N MET A 136 -31.57 -13.32 -16.41
CA MET A 136 -30.36 -13.15 -17.23
C MET A 136 -30.65 -12.34 -18.50
N SER A 137 -31.80 -12.58 -19.16
CA SER A 137 -32.18 -11.86 -20.37
C SER A 137 -32.57 -10.41 -20.09
N ARG A 138 -33.27 -10.08 -18.99
CA ARG A 138 -33.53 -8.70 -18.58
C ARG A 138 -32.25 -7.97 -18.18
N ARG A 139 -31.32 -8.67 -17.52
CA ARG A 139 -30.03 -8.11 -17.10
C ARG A 139 -29.09 -7.83 -18.28
N THR A 140 -29.15 -8.64 -19.33
CA THR A 140 -28.42 -8.43 -20.59
C THR A 140 -29.13 -7.43 -21.52
N ALA A 141 -30.46 -7.48 -21.64
CA ALA A 141 -31.26 -6.60 -22.48
C ALA A 141 -31.30 -5.15 -21.99
N THR A 142 -31.11 -4.90 -20.69
CA THR A 142 -30.98 -3.54 -20.16
C THR A 142 -29.67 -2.86 -20.57
N GLY A 143 -28.71 -3.59 -21.16
CA GLY A 143 -27.43 -3.04 -21.68
C GLY A 143 -26.54 -2.38 -20.62
N ALA A 144 -27.03 -2.28 -19.38
CA ALA A 144 -26.42 -1.57 -18.27
C ALA A 144 -25.18 -2.32 -17.76
N ASP A 145 -25.20 -3.67 -17.75
CA ASP A 145 -24.10 -4.48 -17.21
C ASP A 145 -22.90 -4.60 -18.18
N VAL A 146 -23.12 -4.67 -19.50
CA VAL A 146 -22.01 -4.69 -20.47
C VAL A 146 -21.30 -3.33 -20.50
N ARG A 147 -22.07 -2.24 -20.39
CA ARG A 147 -21.53 -0.88 -20.32
C ARG A 147 -20.87 -0.61 -18.96
N ALA A 148 -21.47 -1.06 -17.85
CA ALA A 148 -20.89 -0.93 -16.51
C ALA A 148 -19.64 -1.80 -16.34
N GLY A 149 -19.62 -3.03 -16.86
CA GLY A 149 -18.45 -3.91 -16.84
C GLY A 149 -17.27 -3.33 -17.64
N SER A 150 -17.55 -2.77 -18.82
CA SER A 150 -16.53 -2.06 -19.61
C SER A 150 -16.00 -0.81 -18.91
N VAL A 151 -16.88 0.01 -18.32
CA VAL A 151 -16.48 1.21 -17.56
C VAL A 151 -15.65 0.84 -16.33
N MET A 152 -16.05 -0.20 -15.58
CA MET A 152 -15.29 -0.66 -14.41
C MET A 152 -13.94 -1.24 -14.78
N ALA A 153 -13.82 -1.96 -15.91
CA ALA A 153 -12.54 -2.43 -16.42
C ALA A 153 -11.60 -1.27 -16.78
N VAL A 154 -12.12 -0.23 -17.44
CA VAL A 154 -11.34 0.98 -17.77
C VAL A 154 -10.92 1.73 -16.50
N LEU A 155 -11.83 1.91 -15.54
CA LEU A 155 -11.53 2.56 -14.26
C LEU A 155 -10.48 1.77 -13.46
N SER A 156 -10.62 0.45 -13.40
CA SER A 156 -9.69 -0.46 -12.75
C SER A 156 -8.29 -0.41 -13.37
N ALA A 157 -8.21 -0.45 -14.71
CA ALA A 157 -6.96 -0.28 -15.44
C ALA A 157 -6.33 1.10 -15.19
N SER A 158 -7.16 2.16 -15.17
CA SER A 158 -6.68 3.52 -14.88
C SER A 158 -6.15 3.66 -13.44
N ALA A 159 -6.80 3.03 -12.46
CA ALA A 159 -6.36 3.00 -11.08
C ALA A 159 -5.04 2.25 -10.92
N MET A 160 -4.86 1.12 -11.63
CA MET A 160 -3.58 0.40 -11.67
C MET A 160 -2.46 1.24 -12.31
N LEU A 161 -2.70 1.86 -13.47
CA LEU A 161 -1.73 2.73 -14.13
C LEU A 161 -1.33 3.90 -13.24
N TYR A 162 -2.30 4.50 -12.55
CA TYR A 162 -2.07 5.55 -11.58
C TYR A 162 -1.22 5.05 -10.39
N SER A 163 -1.51 3.87 -9.84
CA SER A 163 -0.69 3.24 -8.81
C SER A 163 0.75 2.97 -9.26
N ILE A 164 0.95 2.49 -10.49
CA ILE A 164 2.29 2.29 -11.09
C ILE A 164 3.04 3.62 -11.19
N ALA A 165 2.38 4.68 -11.69
CA ALA A 165 2.98 5.99 -11.80
C ALA A 165 3.41 6.55 -10.43
N LEU A 166 2.59 6.36 -9.39
CA LEU A 166 2.95 6.74 -8.02
C LEU A 166 4.14 5.95 -7.47
N LEU A 167 4.23 4.64 -7.74
CA LEU A 167 5.38 3.82 -7.34
C LEU A 167 6.67 4.28 -8.03
N CYS A 168 6.63 4.56 -9.32
CA CYS A 168 7.78 5.08 -10.08
C CYS A 168 8.21 6.46 -9.58
N TRP A 169 7.26 7.38 -9.35
CA TRP A 169 7.56 8.70 -8.81
C TRP A 169 8.15 8.59 -7.40
N SER A 170 7.58 7.75 -6.56
CA SER A 170 8.13 7.46 -5.24
C SER A 170 9.55 6.91 -5.31
N ALA A 171 9.83 5.96 -6.20
CA ALA A 171 11.16 5.37 -6.37
C ALA A 171 12.18 6.44 -6.76
N TRP A 172 11.80 7.32 -7.68
CA TRP A 172 12.62 8.48 -8.08
C TRP A 172 12.89 9.43 -6.90
N SER A 173 11.87 9.76 -6.11
CA SER A 173 12.02 10.62 -4.93
C SER A 173 12.95 10.00 -3.88
N CYS A 174 12.80 8.70 -3.60
CA CYS A 174 13.68 7.97 -2.68
C CYS A 174 15.12 7.89 -3.22
N PHE A 175 15.30 7.74 -4.54
CA PHE A 175 16.62 7.79 -5.17
C PHE A 175 17.27 9.16 -5.01
N GLU A 176 16.52 10.25 -5.18
CA GLU A 176 17.00 11.61 -4.96
C GLU A 176 17.35 11.84 -3.47
N ALA A 177 16.56 11.32 -2.54
CA ALA A 177 16.92 11.30 -1.12
C ALA A 177 18.22 10.53 -0.87
N CYS A 178 18.43 9.37 -1.51
CA CYS A 178 19.71 8.63 -1.41
C CYS A 178 20.90 9.45 -1.92
N ARG A 179 20.73 10.23 -2.99
CA ARG A 179 21.78 11.13 -3.50
C ARG A 179 22.11 12.21 -2.49
N ARG A 180 21.09 12.83 -1.88
CA ARG A 180 21.25 13.88 -0.87
C ARG A 180 21.84 13.38 0.44
N LEU A 181 21.58 12.13 0.80
CA LEU A 181 22.14 11.46 1.98
C LEU A 181 23.60 11.03 1.79
N ARG A 182 24.20 11.20 0.60
CA ARG A 182 25.64 11.00 0.45
C ARG A 182 26.37 12.05 1.29
N VAL A 183 27.01 11.58 2.35
CA VAL A 183 27.93 12.37 3.16
C VAL A 183 29.29 11.72 3.06
N ASN A 184 30.30 12.51 2.70
CA ASN A 184 31.67 12.05 2.80
C ASN A 184 32.09 12.15 4.27
N VAL A 185 32.54 11.04 4.85
CA VAL A 185 32.94 11.01 6.27
C VAL A 185 34.16 11.89 6.46
N GLU A 186 35.06 11.92 5.48
CA GLU A 186 36.28 12.73 5.47
C GLU A 186 35.95 14.23 5.60
N ASP A 187 34.89 14.69 4.94
CA ASP A 187 34.44 16.09 5.01
C ASP A 187 33.86 16.45 6.39
N LEU A 188 33.27 15.48 7.10
CA LEU A 188 32.75 15.68 8.46
C LEU A 188 33.85 15.58 9.53
N THR A 189 34.89 14.78 9.27
CA THR A 189 35.97 14.53 10.23
C THR A 189 37.09 15.56 10.13
N ARG A 190 37.24 16.27 9.01
CA ARG A 190 38.30 17.25 8.80
C ARG A 190 38.33 18.32 9.91
N THR A 191 39.48 18.47 10.54
CA THR A 191 39.77 19.43 11.63
C THR A 191 40.37 20.75 11.15
N GLU A 192 40.50 20.92 9.83
CA GLU A 192 40.80 22.21 9.24
C GLU A 192 39.65 23.16 9.60
N PRO A 193 39.93 24.29 10.27
CA PRO A 193 38.89 25.28 10.55
C PRO A 193 38.32 25.73 9.22
N GLN A 194 37.09 25.32 8.91
CA GLN A 194 36.31 26.00 7.90
C GLN A 194 36.09 27.41 8.44
N ASP A 195 36.62 28.41 7.74
CA ASP A 195 36.39 29.82 8.04
C ASP A 195 34.89 30.04 8.23
N LEU A 196 34.47 30.13 9.50
CA LEU A 196 33.10 30.38 9.94
C LEU A 196 32.55 31.70 9.38
N HIS A 197 33.41 32.53 8.78
CA HIS A 197 33.05 33.78 8.10
C HIS A 197 32.48 33.60 6.68
N SER A 198 32.56 32.42 6.07
CA SER A 198 32.04 32.20 4.71
C SER A 198 30.57 31.77 4.67
N CYS A 199 29.96 31.46 5.81
CA CYS A 199 28.54 31.11 5.93
C CYS A 199 27.73 32.29 6.49
N ARG A 200 27.96 33.50 5.97
CA ARG A 200 27.00 34.58 6.11
C ARG A 200 25.80 34.21 5.23
N VAL A 201 24.81 33.58 5.85
CA VAL A 201 23.43 33.59 5.33
C VAL A 201 23.06 35.06 5.17
N GLU A 202 22.99 35.49 3.92
CA GLU A 202 22.43 36.76 3.51
C GLU A 202 20.90 36.69 3.66
N GLU A 203 20.41 36.55 4.89
CA GLU A 203 19.02 36.87 5.24
C GLU A 203 19.09 37.90 6.38
N SER A 204 19.20 39.17 5.99
CA SER A 204 18.77 40.26 6.85
C SER A 204 17.27 40.11 7.12
N PRO A 205 16.81 39.95 8.37
CA PRO A 205 15.40 40.12 8.68
C PRO A 205 15.09 41.63 8.62
N SER A 206 14.51 42.07 7.50
CA SER A 206 13.89 43.40 7.43
C SER A 206 12.69 43.43 8.39
N PRO A 207 12.66 44.32 9.39
CA PRO A 207 11.59 44.34 10.38
C PRO A 207 10.48 45.27 9.89
N ALA A 208 9.69 44.85 8.91
CA ALA A 208 8.40 45.47 8.57
C ALA A 208 7.66 44.68 7.49
N ALA A 209 7.03 43.56 7.83
CA ALA A 209 5.96 43.01 7.01
C ALA A 209 4.88 42.41 7.93
N PRO A 210 3.61 42.82 7.80
CA PRO A 210 2.53 42.32 8.65
C PRO A 210 2.36 40.81 8.46
N ALA A 211 2.01 40.13 9.55
CA ALA A 211 1.77 38.70 9.63
C ALA A 211 0.60 38.27 8.73
N ALA A 212 0.86 38.12 7.44
CA ALA A 212 -0.04 37.44 6.52
C ALA A 212 0.20 35.94 6.68
N THR A 213 -0.77 35.24 7.26
CA THR A 213 -0.83 33.78 7.25
C THR A 213 -0.72 33.30 5.80
N PRO A 214 0.38 32.64 5.39
CA PRO A 214 0.56 32.29 4.00
C PRO A 214 -0.37 31.12 3.70
N ARG A 215 -1.48 31.40 3.00
CA ARG A 215 -2.20 30.34 2.28
C ARG A 215 -1.21 29.76 1.27
N PRO A 216 -0.77 28.50 1.42
CA PRO A 216 0.20 27.94 0.51
C PRO A 216 -0.45 27.87 -0.88
N THR A 217 0.07 28.66 -1.82
CA THR A 217 -0.38 28.57 -3.20
C THR A 217 0.03 27.21 -3.76
N LEU A 218 -0.82 26.59 -4.59
CA LEU A 218 -0.52 25.30 -5.25
C LEU A 218 0.88 25.28 -5.90
N ARG A 219 1.34 26.43 -6.42
CA ARG A 219 2.69 26.61 -6.96
C ARG A 219 3.79 26.39 -5.92
N GLN A 220 3.65 26.92 -4.70
CA GLN A 220 4.60 26.71 -3.61
C GLN A 220 4.65 25.24 -3.19
N LEU A 221 3.51 24.54 -3.19
CA LEU A 221 3.46 23.11 -2.88
C LEU A 221 4.14 22.28 -3.97
N CYS A 222 3.91 22.59 -5.26
CA CYS A 222 4.63 21.96 -6.37
C CYS A 222 6.15 22.20 -6.31
N GLN A 223 6.58 23.41 -5.95
CA GLN A 223 7.99 23.73 -5.75
C GLN A 223 8.59 22.93 -4.58
N ARG A 224 7.87 22.84 -3.45
CA ARG A 224 8.30 22.03 -2.29
C ARG A 224 8.35 20.55 -2.59
N VAL A 225 7.39 20.00 -3.33
CA VAL A 225 7.38 18.60 -3.75
C VAL A 225 8.56 18.27 -4.67
N LYS A 226 8.95 19.20 -5.55
CA LYS A 226 10.18 19.05 -6.36
C LYS A 226 11.44 19.20 -5.51
N ALA A 227 11.42 20.07 -4.51
CA ALA A 227 12.57 20.39 -3.70
C ALA A 227 12.81 19.42 -2.55
N ASP A 228 11.79 18.75 -2.01
CA ASP A 228 11.89 17.89 -0.82
C ASP A 228 11.31 16.49 -1.08
N PRO A 229 12.17 15.45 -1.10
CA PRO A 229 11.73 14.08 -1.36
C PRO A 229 10.81 13.53 -0.26
N ALA A 230 10.93 13.99 1.00
CA ALA A 230 10.03 13.57 2.07
C ALA A 230 8.60 14.06 1.82
N THR A 231 8.46 15.34 1.45
CA THR A 231 7.18 15.93 1.07
C THR A 231 6.57 15.23 -0.15
N ALA A 232 7.39 14.87 -1.15
CA ALA A 232 6.93 14.10 -2.31
C ALA A 232 6.33 12.73 -1.93
N GLN A 233 6.91 12.03 -0.95
CA GLN A 233 6.36 10.76 -0.45
C GLN A 233 5.03 10.94 0.27
N LEU A 234 4.88 11.99 1.08
CA LEU A 234 3.61 12.30 1.76
C LEU A 234 2.51 12.66 0.76
N VAL A 235 2.85 13.39 -0.31
CA VAL A 235 1.92 13.67 -1.41
C VAL A 235 1.57 12.39 -2.16
N ALA A 236 2.54 11.52 -2.44
CA ALA A 236 2.28 10.21 -3.03
C ALA A 236 1.35 9.35 -2.15
N ALA A 237 1.48 9.41 -0.82
CA ALA A 237 0.58 8.73 0.11
C ALA A 237 -0.86 9.26 0.01
N ALA A 238 -1.04 10.59 0.03
CA ALA A 238 -2.37 11.21 -0.11
C ALA A 238 -3.02 10.89 -1.47
N LEU A 239 -2.23 10.91 -2.54
CA LEU A 239 -2.66 10.54 -3.88
C LEU A 239 -3.01 9.05 -3.97
N ALA A 240 -2.23 8.17 -3.33
CA ALA A 240 -2.52 6.73 -3.25
C ALA A 240 -3.79 6.44 -2.44
N SER A 241 -4.15 7.28 -1.45
CA SER A 241 -5.42 7.16 -0.72
C SER A 241 -6.62 7.29 -1.64
N LEU A 242 -6.55 8.08 -2.72
CA LEU A 242 -7.65 8.18 -3.70
C LEU A 242 -7.85 6.85 -4.45
N SER A 243 -6.76 6.20 -4.88
CA SER A 243 -6.81 4.88 -5.50
C SER A 243 -7.32 3.82 -4.49
N SER A 244 -6.85 3.88 -3.24
CA SER A 244 -7.31 3.01 -2.16
C SER A 244 -8.82 3.13 -1.92
N LEU A 245 -9.35 4.35 -1.88
CA LEU A 245 -10.79 4.59 -1.73
C LEU A 245 -11.58 4.01 -2.91
N PHE A 246 -11.07 4.13 -4.14
CA PHE A 246 -11.70 3.50 -5.31
C PHE A 246 -11.77 1.98 -5.16
N TRP A 247 -10.68 1.33 -4.75
CA TRP A 247 -10.65 -0.12 -4.53
C TRP A 247 -11.55 -0.58 -3.40
N LEU A 248 -11.54 0.13 -2.26
CA LEU A 248 -12.43 -0.14 -1.13
C LEU A 248 -13.90 0.02 -1.52
N ALA A 249 -14.26 1.10 -2.22
CA ALA A 249 -15.61 1.31 -2.71
C ALA A 249 -16.04 0.21 -3.68
N SER A 250 -15.13 -0.23 -4.55
CA SER A 250 -15.36 -1.34 -5.48
C SER A 250 -15.59 -2.66 -4.74
N LEU A 251 -14.78 -2.97 -3.73
CA LEU A 251 -14.95 -4.17 -2.88
C LEU A 251 -16.27 -4.16 -2.12
N VAL A 252 -16.63 -3.02 -1.51
CA VAL A 252 -17.90 -2.86 -0.80
C VAL A 252 -19.09 -2.97 -1.75
N HIS A 253 -19.00 -2.37 -2.95
CA HIS A 253 -20.04 -2.51 -3.97
C HIS A 253 -20.19 -3.96 -4.40
N ARG A 254 -19.08 -4.65 -4.67
CA ARG A 254 -19.05 -6.10 -5.00
C ARG A 254 -19.74 -6.92 -3.93
N GLN A 255 -19.40 -6.68 -2.67
CA GLN A 255 -19.98 -7.39 -1.53
C GLN A 255 -21.49 -7.15 -1.42
N ARG A 256 -21.96 -5.92 -1.63
CA ARG A 256 -23.40 -5.60 -1.62
C ARG A 256 -24.16 -6.29 -2.75
N VAL A 257 -23.60 -6.30 -3.95
CA VAL A 257 -24.20 -6.98 -5.12
C VAL A 257 -24.26 -8.49 -4.89
N SER A 258 -23.19 -9.08 -4.34
CA SER A 258 -23.19 -10.49 -3.98
C SER A 258 -24.29 -10.78 -2.95
N GLN A 259 -24.36 -10.00 -1.87
CA GLN A 259 -25.38 -10.15 -0.82
C GLN A 259 -26.82 -10.04 -1.36
N SER A 260 -27.10 -9.10 -2.27
CA SER A 260 -28.43 -8.98 -2.88
C SER A 260 -28.78 -10.21 -3.72
N VAL A 261 -27.83 -10.76 -4.48
CA VAL A 261 -28.05 -11.99 -5.26
C VAL A 261 -28.34 -13.19 -4.35
N TYR A 262 -27.62 -13.34 -3.24
CA TYR A 262 -27.91 -14.39 -2.27
C TYR A 262 -29.30 -14.24 -1.64
N ALA A 263 -29.69 -13.00 -1.30
CA ALA A 263 -31.01 -12.71 -0.75
C ALA A 263 -32.13 -13.01 -1.77
N ASP A 264 -31.95 -12.64 -3.04
CA ASP A 264 -32.90 -12.91 -4.12
C ASP A 264 -33.08 -14.42 -4.38
N LEU A 265 -32.05 -15.22 -4.09
CA LEU A 265 -32.07 -16.68 -4.20
C LEU A 265 -32.55 -17.39 -2.92
N GLY A 266 -32.90 -16.65 -1.86
CA GLY A 266 -33.29 -17.22 -0.57
C GLY A 266 -32.19 -17.99 0.15
N LEU A 267 -30.92 -17.80 -0.25
CA LEU A 267 -29.76 -18.45 0.34
C LEU A 267 -29.22 -17.60 1.50
N GLN A 268 -28.64 -18.24 2.51
CA GLN A 268 -27.88 -17.50 3.52
C GLN A 268 -26.68 -16.81 2.85
N PRO A 269 -26.51 -15.49 3.03
CA PRO A 269 -25.36 -14.79 2.48
C PRO A 269 -24.09 -15.33 3.13
N PRO A 270 -22.98 -15.48 2.38
CA PRO A 270 -21.72 -15.90 2.95
C PRO A 270 -21.31 -14.88 4.02
N SER A 271 -21.13 -15.34 5.25
CA SER A 271 -20.63 -14.49 6.32
C SER A 271 -19.21 -14.06 5.99
N VAL A 272 -18.98 -12.76 5.90
CA VAL A 272 -17.66 -12.12 5.65
C VAL A 272 -16.60 -12.54 6.69
N LEU A 273 -17.04 -13.12 7.80
CA LEU A 273 -16.23 -13.53 8.96
C LEU A 273 -16.06 -15.07 9.09
N SER A 274 -16.40 -15.86 8.06
CA SER A 274 -16.13 -17.30 8.11
C SER A 274 -14.64 -17.55 7.90
N LEU A 275 -13.96 -18.08 8.92
CA LEU A 275 -12.49 -18.14 9.08
C LEU A 275 -11.71 -18.66 7.86
N GLN A 276 -12.33 -19.46 7.00
CA GLN A 276 -11.73 -20.09 5.83
C GLN A 276 -11.78 -19.23 4.55
N LYS A 277 -12.67 -18.22 4.49
CA LYS A 277 -12.76 -17.23 3.41
C LYS A 277 -12.18 -15.86 3.81
N ILE A 278 -11.80 -15.69 5.07
CA ILE A 278 -11.15 -14.47 5.58
C ILE A 278 -9.82 -14.22 4.88
N THR A 279 -9.05 -15.25 4.51
CA THR A 279 -7.71 -15.07 3.93
C THR A 279 -7.74 -14.32 2.60
N ASP A 280 -8.67 -14.66 1.71
CA ASP A 280 -8.72 -14.06 0.37
C ASP A 280 -9.33 -12.65 0.43
N ALA A 281 -10.42 -12.48 1.18
CA ALA A 281 -11.05 -11.17 1.35
C ALA A 281 -10.16 -10.19 2.12
N ALA A 282 -9.49 -10.64 3.20
CA ALA A 282 -8.57 -9.80 3.96
C ALA A 282 -7.36 -9.39 3.10
N LEU A 283 -6.86 -10.28 2.23
CA LEU A 283 -5.77 -9.95 1.32
C LEU A 283 -6.18 -8.84 0.34
N GLU A 284 -7.39 -8.88 -0.23
CA GLU A 284 -7.91 -7.80 -1.09
C GLU A 284 -8.01 -6.46 -0.36
N TYR A 285 -8.49 -6.46 0.89
CA TYR A 285 -8.52 -5.25 1.71
C TYR A 285 -7.11 -4.72 2.00
N VAL A 286 -6.18 -5.60 2.36
CA VAL A 286 -4.75 -5.24 2.54
C VAL A 286 -4.18 -4.67 1.24
N LEU A 287 -4.47 -5.29 0.10
CA LEU A 287 -4.05 -4.82 -1.23
C LEU A 287 -4.67 -3.47 -1.60
N ALA A 288 -5.86 -3.13 -1.06
CA ALA A 288 -6.45 -1.82 -1.23
C ALA A 288 -5.75 -0.73 -0.40
N VAL A 289 -5.26 -1.03 0.82
CA VAL A 289 -4.72 -0.01 1.75
C VAL A 289 -3.20 0.02 1.91
N TRP A 290 -2.46 -0.99 1.45
CA TRP A 290 -1.01 -1.05 1.69
C TRP A 290 -0.25 0.11 1.04
N GLN A 291 -0.63 0.52 -0.18
CA GLN A 291 0.11 1.51 -0.95
C GLN A 291 0.21 2.89 -0.24
N PRO A 292 -0.90 3.50 0.25
CA PRO A 292 -0.81 4.75 1.00
C PRO A 292 -0.02 4.59 2.31
N LEU A 293 -0.19 3.49 3.04
CA LEU A 293 0.56 3.23 4.29
C LEU A 293 2.05 3.10 4.03
N PHE A 294 2.42 2.41 2.94
CA PHE A 294 3.79 2.24 2.52
C PHE A 294 4.44 3.57 2.17
N HIS A 295 3.80 4.41 1.36
CA HIS A 295 4.29 5.76 1.03
C HIS A 295 4.39 6.69 2.26
N LEU A 296 3.45 6.58 3.20
CA LEU A 296 3.50 7.33 4.45
C LEU A 296 4.71 6.91 5.29
N GLY A 297 4.91 5.60 5.47
CA GLY A 297 6.06 5.05 6.19
C GLY A 297 7.40 5.45 5.57
N THR A 298 7.52 5.37 4.24
CA THR A 298 8.73 5.81 3.53
C THR A 298 8.95 7.32 3.64
N GLY A 299 7.89 8.13 3.59
CA GLY A 299 7.99 9.57 3.77
C GLY A 299 8.50 9.97 5.16
N LEU A 300 7.99 9.32 6.22
CA LEU A 300 8.48 9.52 7.59
C LEU A 300 9.94 9.11 7.75
N LEU A 301 10.33 7.96 7.17
CA LEU A 301 11.71 7.48 7.18
C LEU A 301 12.66 8.46 6.46
N VAL A 302 12.29 8.92 5.26
CA VAL A 302 13.09 9.89 4.48
C VAL A 302 13.21 11.21 5.23
N ARG A 303 12.14 11.72 5.83
CA ARG A 303 12.17 12.94 6.65
C ARG A 303 13.13 12.80 7.83
N SER A 304 13.02 11.69 8.56
CA SER A 304 13.86 11.42 9.72
C SER A 304 15.34 11.36 9.32
N THR A 305 15.67 10.61 8.26
CA THR A 305 17.06 10.44 7.81
C THR A 305 17.69 11.73 7.29
N LEU A 306 16.93 12.54 6.54
CA LEU A 306 17.39 13.87 6.11
C LEU A 306 17.59 14.82 7.30
N GLY A 307 16.71 14.76 8.30
CA GLY A 307 16.87 15.48 9.56
C GLY A 307 18.14 15.06 10.31
N THR A 308 18.39 13.76 10.44
CA THR A 308 19.62 13.23 11.05
C THR A 308 20.87 13.72 10.32
N ARG A 309 20.85 13.77 8.98
CA ARG A 309 21.96 14.34 8.20
C ARG A 309 22.20 15.80 8.54
N ALA A 310 21.15 16.62 8.56
CA ALA A 310 21.27 18.04 8.86
C ALA A 310 21.84 18.26 10.27
N ASN A 311 21.36 17.49 11.25
CA ASN A 311 21.86 17.53 12.63
C ASN A 311 23.32 17.07 12.72
N LEU A 312 23.71 16.05 11.95
CA LEU A 312 25.11 15.58 11.91
C LEU A 312 26.06 16.64 11.33
N VAL A 313 25.63 17.36 10.28
CA VAL A 313 26.39 18.47 9.70
C VAL A 313 26.47 19.66 10.67
N ALA A 314 25.40 19.93 11.42
CA ALA A 314 25.43 20.96 12.46
C ALA A 314 26.37 20.56 13.60
N LEU A 315 26.32 19.30 14.04
CA LEU A 315 27.21 18.75 15.07
C LEU A 315 28.68 18.82 14.64
N SER A 316 29.00 18.48 13.38
CA SER A 316 30.37 18.57 12.88
C SER A 316 30.90 20.00 12.85
N ARG A 317 30.04 21.02 12.75
CA ARG A 317 30.41 22.43 12.83
C ARG A 317 30.61 22.93 14.27
N LEU A 318 30.04 22.24 15.26
CA LEU A 318 30.18 22.56 16.68
C LEU A 318 31.40 21.88 17.33
N LYS A 319 32.21 21.16 16.54
CA LYS A 319 33.47 20.58 17.01
C LYS A 319 34.37 21.64 17.63
N TYR A 320 34.96 21.29 18.77
CA TYR A 320 35.92 22.13 19.47
C TYR A 320 37.20 21.32 19.74
N ARG A 321 38.33 22.02 19.84
CA ARG A 321 39.62 21.39 20.19
C ARG A 321 39.69 21.25 21.70
N PHE A 322 39.72 20.03 22.19
CA PHE A 322 39.85 19.71 23.61
C PHE A 322 40.53 18.36 23.75
N ASP A 323 41.68 18.30 24.41
CA ASP A 323 42.36 17.04 24.69
C ASP A 323 42.22 16.74 26.18
N LYS A 324 41.71 15.55 26.51
CA LYS A 324 41.67 15.05 27.88
C LYS A 324 43.10 14.72 28.32
N ALA A 325 43.49 15.21 29.50
CA ALA A 325 44.81 14.97 30.10
C ALA A 325 44.92 13.56 30.70
#